data_AF-A0AAE6KE39-F1
#
_entry.id   AF-A0AAE6KE39-F1
#
_cell.length_a   1.000
_cell.length_b   1.000
_cell.length_c   1.000
_cell.angle_alpha   90.00
_cell.angle_beta   90.00
_cell.angle_gamma   90.00
#
_symmetry.space_group_name_H-M   'P 1'
#
loop_
_entity.id
_entity.type
_entity.pdbx_description
1 polymer ?
#
loop_
_entity_poly.entity_id
_entity_poly.type
_entity_poly.pdbx_seq_one_letter_code
_entity_poly.pdbx_strand_id
1 'polypeptide(L)'
;MEQLTVYDAQKQPTAATMLRDTPVPNDGYRVVVSVLLFNDAGELLIQKRQSTKKGWPSYWDYPAGGTVKAGESCYQAAERELLEELGMTLSSEKIPSRLTVKFEEGWNELYFVQWTGANPELCLQ
;
A
#
# COMPACT_ATOMS: atom_id res chain seq x y z
N MET A 1 -17.99 0.80 -6.23
CA MET A 1 -16.92 -0.16 -6.56
C MET A 1 -15.68 0.65 -6.89
N GLU A 2 -14.54 0.29 -6.31
CA GLU A 2 -13.27 1.02 -6.46
C GLU A 2 -12.59 0.65 -7.79
N GLN A 3 -12.07 1.66 -8.51
CA GLN A 3 -11.33 1.47 -9.76
C GLN A 3 -9.83 1.60 -9.52
N LEU A 4 -9.06 0.70 -10.12
CA LEU A 4 -7.60 0.60 -9.99
C LEU A 4 -6.94 0.86 -11.34
N THR A 5 -5.76 1.47 -11.31
CA THR A 5 -4.94 1.66 -12.52
C THR A 5 -4.38 0.32 -12.99
N VAL A 6 -4.49 0.01 -14.29
CA VAL A 6 -3.81 -1.14 -14.90
C VAL A 6 -2.44 -0.69 -15.41
N TYR A 7 -1.42 -1.48 -15.14
CA TYR A 7 -0.04 -1.26 -15.54
C TYR A 7 0.39 -2.25 -16.62
N ASP A 8 1.38 -1.85 -17.43
CA ASP A 8 2.06 -2.74 -18.38
C ASP A 8 3.20 -3.52 -17.72
N ALA A 9 3.87 -4.40 -18.47
CA ALA A 9 4.98 -5.24 -18.01
C ALA A 9 6.23 -4.45 -17.55
N GLN A 10 6.32 -3.17 -17.89
CA GLN A 10 7.38 -2.22 -17.52
C GLN A 10 6.95 -1.32 -16.36
N LYS A 11 5.82 -1.61 -15.70
CA LYS A 11 5.26 -0.85 -14.59
C LYS A 11 4.94 0.60 -14.98
N GLN A 12 4.58 0.84 -16.24
CA GLN A 12 4.01 2.12 -16.65
C GLN A 12 2.50 2.07 -16.53
N PRO A 13 1.86 3.14 -16.00
CA PRO A 13 0.40 3.19 -15.93
C PRO A 13 -0.17 3.27 -17.35
N THR A 14 -1.20 2.48 -17.61
CA THR A 14 -1.94 2.51 -18.87
C THR A 14 -3.18 3.39 -18.75
N ALA A 15 -3.90 3.62 -19.85
CA ALA A 15 -5.19 4.28 -19.84
C ALA A 15 -6.34 3.37 -19.33
N ALA A 16 -6.09 2.06 -19.14
CA ALA A 16 -7.10 1.12 -18.70
C ALA A 16 -7.26 1.12 -17.18
N THR A 17 -8.48 0.86 -16.72
CA THR A 17 -8.80 0.64 -15.30
C THR A 17 -9.45 -0.72 -15.11
N MET A 18 -9.33 -1.26 -13.90
CA MET A 18 -10.01 -2.49 -13.47
C MET A 18 -10.79 -2.24 -12.18
N LEU A 19 -11.81 -3.05 -11.93
CA LEU A 19 -12.49 -3.03 -10.64
C LEU A 19 -11.63 -3.75 -9.59
N ARG A 20 -11.63 -3.25 -8.36
CA ARG A 20 -11.09 -4.00 -7.23
C ARG A 20 -11.80 -5.35 -7.11
N ASP A 21 -11.07 -6.38 -6.70
CA ASP A 21 -11.55 -7.76 -6.53
C ASP A 21 -11.98 -8.50 -7.81
N THR A 22 -11.69 -7.96 -9.01
CA THR A 22 -11.80 -8.71 -10.27
C THR A 22 -10.42 -9.21 -10.73
N PRO A 23 -10.35 -10.29 -11.54
CA PRO A 23 -9.08 -10.73 -12.13
C PRO A 23 -8.36 -9.60 -12.86
N VAL A 24 -7.03 -9.56 -12.74
CA VAL A 24 -6.21 -8.65 -13.53
C VAL A 24 -6.33 -9.03 -15.01
N PRO A 25 -6.50 -8.07 -15.94
CA PRO A 25 -6.56 -8.38 -17.37
C PRO A 25 -5.32 -9.12 -17.87
N ASN A 26 -5.47 -9.91 -18.94
CA ASN A 26 -4.32 -10.51 -19.63
C ASN A 26 -3.32 -9.42 -20.05
N ASP A 27 -2.03 -9.68 -19.84
CA ASP A 27 -0.91 -8.75 -20.06
C ASP A 27 -1.01 -7.43 -19.26
N GLY A 28 -1.98 -7.34 -18.34
CA GLY A 28 -2.13 -6.26 -17.38
C GLY A 28 -1.53 -6.63 -16.03
N TYR A 29 -1.22 -5.61 -15.25
CA TYR A 29 -0.62 -5.73 -13.94
C TYR A 29 -1.27 -4.71 -12.98
N ARG A 30 -1.25 -5.01 -11.68
CA ARG A 30 -1.64 -4.04 -10.65
C ARG A 30 -0.44 -3.54 -9.86
N VAL A 31 -0.57 -2.39 -9.22
CA VAL A 31 0.38 -1.94 -8.20
C VAL A 31 -0.32 -1.90 -6.85
N VAL A 32 0.33 -2.51 -5.87
CA VAL A 32 0.01 -2.34 -4.46
C VAL A 32 1.11 -1.51 -3.79
N VAL A 33 0.75 -0.84 -2.72
CA VAL A 33 1.66 -0.04 -1.89
C VAL A 33 1.66 -0.60 -0.49
N SER A 34 2.78 -0.49 0.20
CA SER A 34 2.91 -0.88 1.59
C SER A 34 3.82 0.12 2.30
N VAL A 35 3.39 0.59 3.47
CA VAL A 35 4.14 1.52 4.29
C VAL A 35 4.80 0.74 5.41
N LEU A 36 6.13 0.76 5.45
CA LEU A 36 6.91 0.18 6.52
C LEU A 36 7.26 1.31 7.49
N LEU A 37 6.67 1.25 8.68
CA LEU A 37 6.81 2.27 9.70
C LEU A 37 7.84 1.87 10.74
N PHE A 38 8.94 2.60 10.82
CA PHE A 38 10.03 2.37 11.77
C PHE A 38 10.03 3.42 12.86
N ASN A 39 10.19 3.00 14.11
CA ASN A 39 10.45 3.93 15.22
C ASN A 39 11.94 4.32 15.29
N ASP A 40 12.29 5.21 16.23
CA ASP A 40 13.67 5.67 16.43
C ASP A 40 14.65 4.59 16.91
N ALA A 41 14.14 3.46 17.42
CA ALA A 41 14.94 2.29 17.76
C ALA A 41 15.21 1.37 16.55
N GLY A 42 14.66 1.69 15.38
CA GLY A 42 14.77 0.87 14.17
C GLY A 42 13.83 -0.35 14.16
N GLU A 43 12.82 -0.38 15.03
CA GLU A 43 11.84 -1.45 15.09
C GLU A 43 10.71 -1.19 14.09
N LEU A 44 10.30 -2.23 13.37
CA LEU A 44 9.19 -2.17 12.41
C LEU A 44 7.87 -2.43 13.12
N LEU A 45 6.91 -1.52 12.97
CA LEU A 45 5.53 -1.78 13.34
C LEU A 45 4.94 -2.86 12.42
N ILE A 46 4.33 -3.89 13.01
CA ILE A 46 3.57 -4.92 12.31
C ILE A 46 2.17 -5.00 12.92
N GLN A 47 1.17 -5.34 12.10
CA GLN A 47 -0.20 -5.49 12.57
C GLN A 47 -0.78 -6.86 12.24
N LYS A 48 -1.72 -7.32 13.06
CA LYS A 48 -2.48 -8.53 12.78
C LYS A 48 -3.78 -8.15 12.07
N ARG A 49 -3.97 -8.62 10.84
CA ARG A 49 -5.16 -8.34 10.01
C ARG A 49 -6.43 -8.80 10.70
N GLN A 50 -7.54 -8.09 10.51
CA GLN A 50 -8.82 -8.53 11.06
C GLN A 50 -9.22 -9.92 10.53
N SER A 51 -9.95 -10.69 11.33
CA SER A 51 -10.49 -12.00 10.95
C SER A 51 -11.56 -11.93 9.85
N THR A 52 -12.16 -10.75 9.65
CA THR A 52 -13.21 -10.46 8.67
C THR A 52 -12.66 -10.13 7.27
N LYS A 53 -11.35 -9.93 7.12
CA LYS A 53 -10.73 -9.65 5.82
C LYS A 53 -10.94 -10.81 4.85
N LYS A 54 -11.36 -10.47 3.63
CA LYS A 54 -11.50 -11.42 2.51
C LYS A 54 -10.17 -12.12 2.17
N GLY A 55 -9.07 -11.38 2.21
CA GLY A 55 -7.72 -11.89 1.96
C GLY A 55 -6.88 -11.95 3.23
N TRP A 56 -6.29 -13.12 3.48
CA TRP A 56 -5.34 -13.39 4.57
C TRP A 56 -5.83 -12.97 5.97
N PRO A 57 -7.03 -13.41 6.39
CA PRO A 57 -7.56 -13.04 7.70
C PRO A 57 -6.66 -13.53 8.84
N SER A 58 -6.46 -12.70 9.86
CA SER A 58 -5.64 -13.03 11.05
C SER A 58 -4.13 -13.25 10.81
N TYR A 59 -3.61 -12.96 9.62
CA TYR A 59 -2.16 -12.96 9.35
C TYR A 59 -1.50 -11.67 9.84
N TRP A 60 -0.19 -11.72 10.08
CA TRP A 60 0.62 -10.54 10.33
C TRP A 60 0.97 -9.85 9.00
N ASP A 61 0.95 -8.53 8.99
CA ASP A 61 1.14 -7.70 7.79
C ASP A 61 1.77 -6.34 8.15
N TYR A 62 2.14 -5.59 7.12
CA TYR A 62 2.56 -4.19 7.25
C TYR A 62 1.41 -3.31 7.79
N PRO A 63 1.74 -2.21 8.48
CA PRO A 63 0.77 -1.41 9.23
C PRO A 63 -0.15 -0.56 8.35
N ALA A 64 0.19 -0.36 7.08
CA ALA A 64 -0.69 0.24 6.09
C ALA A 64 -0.35 -0.25 4.69
N GLY A 65 -1.36 -0.51 3.86
CA GLY A 65 -1.13 -0.88 2.47
C GLY A 65 -2.40 -1.19 1.70
N GLY A 66 -2.32 -1.06 0.38
CA GLY A 66 -3.47 -1.25 -0.49
C GLY A 66 -3.16 -1.07 -1.96
N THR A 67 -4.18 -0.96 -2.77
CA THR A 67 -4.06 -0.87 -4.24
C THR A 67 -4.03 0.57 -4.71
N VAL A 68 -3.27 0.86 -5.77
CA VAL A 68 -3.25 2.19 -6.38
C VAL A 68 -4.56 2.44 -7.14
N LYS A 69 -5.32 3.46 -6.72
CA LYS A 69 -6.59 3.82 -7.36
C LYS A 69 -6.37 4.46 -8.74
N ALA A 70 -7.39 4.44 -9.59
CA ALA A 70 -7.35 5.11 -10.88
C ALA A 70 -7.08 6.61 -10.70
N GLY A 71 -6.07 7.14 -11.41
CA GLY A 71 -5.67 8.55 -11.32
C GLY A 71 -4.81 8.91 -10.11
N GLU A 72 -4.46 7.93 -9.27
CA GLU A 72 -3.60 8.10 -8.09
C GLU A 72 -2.16 7.66 -8.41
N SER A 73 -1.16 8.38 -7.89
CA SER A 73 0.23 7.92 -7.90
C SER A 73 0.48 6.90 -6.77
N CYS A 74 1.55 6.11 -6.86
CA CYS A 74 1.91 5.16 -5.79
C CYS A 74 2.13 5.88 -4.45
N TYR A 75 2.69 7.10 -4.48
CA TYR A 75 2.93 7.86 -3.27
C TYR A 75 1.63 8.36 -2.63
N GLN A 76 0.71 8.90 -3.44
CA GLN A 76 -0.62 9.31 -2.96
C GLN A 76 -1.41 8.12 -2.40
N ALA A 77 -1.31 6.95 -3.03
CA ALA A 77 -1.91 5.72 -2.51
C ALA A 77 -1.32 5.37 -1.14
N ALA A 78 0.00 5.45 -0.96
CA ALA A 78 0.63 5.19 0.33
C ALA A 78 0.21 6.19 1.41
N GLU A 79 0.13 7.48 1.09
CA GLU A 79 -0.39 8.52 1.99
C GLU A 79 -1.83 8.25 2.42
N ARG A 80 -2.67 7.87 1.46
CA ARG A 80 -4.08 7.56 1.70
C ARG A 80 -4.26 6.34 2.58
N GLU A 81 -3.60 5.23 2.26
CA GLU A 81 -3.71 4.00 3.07
C GLU A 81 -3.19 4.23 4.50
N LEU A 82 -2.09 4.98 4.65
CA LEU A 82 -1.55 5.32 5.97
C LEU A 82 -2.53 6.18 6.79
N LEU A 83 -3.21 7.13 6.15
CA LEU A 83 -4.23 7.94 6.79
C LEU A 83 -5.48 7.11 7.14
N GLU A 84 -5.93 6.25 6.23
CA GLU A 84 -7.13 5.41 6.43
C GLU A 84 -6.92 4.33 7.52
N GLU A 85 -5.73 3.73 7.62
CA GLU A 85 -5.45 2.64 8.58
C GLU A 85 -4.85 3.10 9.90
N LEU A 86 -4.06 4.19 9.93
CA LEU A 86 -3.36 4.64 11.14
C LEU A 86 -3.68 6.08 11.53
N GLY A 87 -4.46 6.81 10.74
CA GLY A 87 -4.71 8.25 10.99
C GLY A 87 -3.46 9.12 10.82
N MET A 88 -2.41 8.61 10.16
CA MET A 88 -1.13 9.29 10.03
C MET A 88 -0.95 9.87 8.63
N THR A 89 -0.25 11.00 8.55
CA THR A 89 0.13 11.63 7.28
C THR A 89 1.64 11.57 7.07
N LEU A 90 2.05 11.38 5.81
CA LEU A 90 3.47 11.54 5.46
C LEU A 90 3.82 13.02 5.42
N SER A 91 5.05 13.35 5.83
CA SER A 91 5.56 14.71 5.67
C SER A 91 5.71 15.02 4.18
N SER A 92 5.21 16.18 3.75
CA SER A 92 5.29 16.66 2.37
C SER A 92 6.69 17.13 1.97
N GLU A 93 7.63 17.22 2.91
CA GLU A 93 8.96 17.78 2.66
C GLU A 93 9.84 16.85 1.81
N LYS A 94 9.70 15.52 1.96
CA LYS A 94 10.48 14.53 1.20
C LYS A 94 9.71 13.23 1.01
N ILE A 95 9.71 12.73 -0.22
CA ILE A 95 9.25 11.37 -0.52
C ILE A 95 10.21 10.38 0.17
N PRO A 96 9.71 9.43 0.96
CA PRO A 96 10.54 8.43 1.63
C PRO A 96 11.29 7.54 0.64
N SER A 97 12.37 6.92 1.11
CA SER A 97 13.04 5.84 0.37
C SER A 97 12.04 4.74 0.04
N ARG A 98 12.20 4.11 -1.13
CA ARG A 98 11.31 3.04 -1.59
C ARG A 98 12.02 1.85 -2.22
N LEU A 99 11.40 0.69 -2.13
CA LEU A 99 11.78 -0.53 -2.84
C LEU A 99 10.58 -1.05 -3.64
N THR A 100 10.79 -1.32 -4.92
CA THR A 100 9.79 -2.00 -5.75
C THR A 100 10.09 -3.50 -5.78
N VAL A 101 9.09 -4.33 -5.46
CA VAL A 101 9.16 -5.79 -5.58
C VAL A 101 8.15 -6.27 -6.63
N LYS A 102 8.59 -7.06 -7.61
CA LYS A 102 7.70 -7.67 -8.60
C LYS A 102 7.10 -8.98 -8.05
N PHE A 103 5.82 -9.21 -8.30
CA PHE A 103 5.14 -10.49 -8.09
C PHE A 103 4.37 -10.88 -9.37
N GLU A 104 3.72 -12.06 -9.36
CA GLU A 104 3.09 -12.65 -10.55
C GLU A 104 2.12 -11.69 -11.27
N GLU A 105 1.24 -11.03 -10.51
CA GLU A 105 0.19 -10.16 -11.07
C GLU A 105 0.51 -8.65 -10.94
N GLY A 106 1.75 -8.26 -10.60
CA GLY A 106 2.04 -6.86 -10.36
C GLY A 106 3.33 -6.49 -9.64
N TRP A 107 3.29 -5.32 -8.99
CA TRP A 107 4.38 -4.82 -8.14
C TRP A 107 3.87 -4.35 -6.79
N ASN A 108 4.69 -4.52 -5.75
CA ASN A 108 4.54 -3.86 -4.47
C ASN A 108 5.57 -2.73 -4.35
N GLU A 109 5.08 -1.52 -4.08
CA GLU A 109 5.90 -0.36 -3.73
C GLU A 109 5.97 -0.21 -2.21
N LEU A 110 7.12 -0.53 -1.66
CA LEU A 110 7.41 -0.47 -0.23
C LEU A 110 8.01 0.90 0.10
N TYR A 111 7.33 1.69 0.91
CA TYR A 111 7.82 2.97 1.40
C TYR A 111 8.38 2.83 2.82
N PHE A 112 9.63 3.25 3.03
CA PHE A 112 10.31 3.19 4.33
C PHE A 112 10.13 4.52 5.05
N VAL A 113 9.31 4.53 6.09
CA VAL A 113 8.90 5.74 6.80
C VAL A 113 9.42 5.67 8.23
N GLN A 114 10.17 6.69 8.64
CA GLN A 114 10.53 6.88 10.03
C GLN A 114 9.44 7.67 10.74
N TRP A 115 9.13 7.26 11.96
CA TRP A 115 8.10 7.87 12.78
C TRP A 115 8.59 8.13 14.20
N THR A 116 8.34 9.35 14.64
CA THR A 116 8.71 9.88 15.94
C THR A 116 7.41 10.32 16.64
N GLY A 117 6.86 9.50 17.54
CA GLY A 117 5.60 9.84 18.21
C GLY A 117 5.14 8.82 19.25
N ALA A 118 3.91 9.01 19.76
CA ALA A 118 3.24 8.03 20.63
C ALA A 118 2.54 6.95 19.79
N ASN A 119 2.73 5.67 20.13
CA ASN A 119 2.29 4.51 19.33
C ASN A 119 0.92 4.76 18.67
N PRO A 120 0.82 4.64 17.34
CA PRO A 120 -0.43 4.93 16.64
C PRO A 120 -1.54 4.01 17.18
N GLU A 121 -2.74 4.57 17.36
CA GLU A 121 -3.93 3.74 17.54
C GLU A 121 -4.16 2.99 16.24
N LEU A 122 -3.92 1.68 16.27
CA LEU A 122 -4.09 0.82 15.10
C LEU A 122 -5.57 0.77 14.73
N CYS A 123 -5.97 1.35 13.60
CA CYS A 123 -7.26 1.10 13.01
C CYS A 123 -7.17 -0.22 12.24
N LEU A 124 -7.30 -1.32 12.98
CA LEU A 124 -7.29 -2.66 12.42
C LEU A 124 -8.33 -2.71 11.29
N GLN A 125 -7.93 -3.01 10.06
CA GLN A 125 -8.88 -3.40 9.02
C GLN A 125 -8.81 -4.90 8.70
#